data_AF-A0A2T2Y8X4-F1
#
_entry.id   AF-A0A2T2Y8X4-F1
#
_cell.length_a   1.000
_cell.length_b   1.000
_cell.length_c   1.000
_cell.angle_alpha   90.00
_cell.angle_beta   90.00
_cell.angle_gamma   90.00
#
_symmetry.space_group_name_H-M   'P 1'
#
loop_
_entity.id
_entity.type
_entity.pdbx_description
1 polymer ?
#
loop_
_entity_poly.entity_id
_entity_poly.type
_entity_poly.pdbx_seq_one_letter_code
_entity_poly.pdbx_strand_id
1 'polypeptide(L)' 'MNFIEVNLDTDLSLDLISTVAFYSPYHFYRLFKAIIGEPLNASISRKRIEKIASQLMRYNYSIILQKHIG' A
#
# COMPACT_ATOMS: atom_id res chain seq x y z
N MET A 1 3.39 6.87 -7.41
CA MET A 1 2.65 6.56 -6.17
C MET A 1 1.28 5.95 -6.47
N ASN A 2 0.44 6.60 -7.30
CA ASN A 2 -0.92 6.13 -7.60
C ASN A 2 -1.00 4.63 -7.97
N PHE A 3 -0.10 4.11 -8.82
CA PHE A 3 -0.10 2.70 -9.21
C PHE A 3 -0.01 1.71 -8.03
N ILE A 4 0.85 1.96 -7.04
CA ILE A 4 1.01 1.05 -5.89
C ILE A 4 -0.25 1.09 -5.03
N GLU A 5 -0.82 2.28 -4.81
CA GLU A 5 -1.97 2.48 -3.93
C GLU A 5 -3.24 1.83 -4.45
N VAL A 6 -3.49 1.92 -5.76
CA VAL A 6 -4.66 1.30 -6.39
C VAL A 6 -4.53 -0.23 -6.54
N ASN A 7 -3.31 -0.77 -6.48
CA ASN A 7 -3.01 -2.18 -6.65
C ASN A 7 -2.52 -2.87 -5.36
N LEU A 8 -2.79 -2.31 -4.17
CA LEU A 8 -2.28 -2.88 -2.90
C LEU A 8 -2.68 -4.33 -2.65
N ASP A 9 -3.76 -4.82 -3.27
CA ASP A 9 -4.27 -6.18 -3.06
C ASP A 9 -3.71 -7.19 -4.09
N THR A 10 -2.84 -6.76 -5.01
CA THR A 10 -2.25 -7.62 -6.04
C THR A 10 -0.80 -7.97 -5.74
N ASP A 11 -0.16 -8.74 -6.62
CA ASP A 11 1.30 -8.81 -6.62
C ASP A 11 1.87 -7.42 -6.93
N LEU A 12 2.90 -7.04 -6.17
CA LEU A 12 3.64 -5.78 -6.28
C LEU A 12 5.14 -6.07 -6.11
N SER A 13 5.60 -7.14 -6.76
CA SER A 13 7.00 -7.55 -6.80
C SER A 13 7.90 -6.46 -7.40
N LEU A 14 9.17 -6.45 -7.01
CA LEU A 14 10.15 -5.49 -7.53
C LEU A 14 10.24 -5.54 -9.06
N ASP A 15 10.18 -6.73 -9.65
CA ASP A 15 10.24 -6.93 -11.10
C ASP A 15 9.04 -6.32 -11.81
N LEU A 16 7.81 -6.55 -11.30
CA LEU A 16 6.61 -5.93 -11.84
C LEU A 16 6.68 -4.41 -11.77
N ILE A 17 6.96 -3.86 -10.58
CA ILE A 17 6.92 -2.41 -10.37
C ILE A 17 8.03 -1.72 -11.16
N SER A 18 9.22 -2.31 -11.23
CA SER A 18 10.33 -1.75 -12.01
C SER A 18 10.01 -1.74 -13.51
N THR A 19 9.36 -2.79 -14.02
CA THR A 19 8.85 -2.85 -15.40
C THR A 19 7.82 -1.74 -15.68
N VAL A 20 6.81 -1.60 -14.80
CA VAL A 20 5.77 -0.55 -14.92
C VAL A 20 6.38 0.85 -14.87
N ALA A 21 7.46 1.03 -14.10
CA ALA A 21 8.16 2.30 -13.95
C ALA A 21 9.24 2.55 -15.03
N PHE A 22 9.43 1.63 -15.99
CA PHE A 22 10.47 1.67 -17.02
C PHE A 22 11.90 1.75 -16.47
N TYR A 23 12.17 1.01 -15.38
CA TYR A 23 13.49 0.87 -14.80
C TYR A 23 13.92 -0.60 -14.73
N SER A 24 15.22 -0.81 -14.90
CA SER A 24 16.03 -1.60 -13.97
C SER A 24 15.39 -2.08 -12.66
N PRO A 25 15.20 -3.37 -12.29
CA PRO A 25 14.88 -3.73 -10.90
C PRO A 25 15.85 -3.11 -9.89
N TYR A 26 17.14 -3.12 -10.22
CA TYR A 26 18.19 -2.50 -9.42
C TYR A 26 18.07 -0.96 -9.34
N HIS A 27 17.89 -0.29 -10.48
CA HIS A 27 17.75 1.16 -10.52
C HIS A 27 16.49 1.64 -9.79
N PHE A 28 15.38 0.94 -9.99
CA PHE A 28 14.14 1.21 -9.31
C PHE A 28 14.31 1.10 -7.80
N TYR A 29 14.89 0.00 -7.32
CA TYR A 29 15.11 -0.21 -5.88
C TYR A 29 15.90 0.94 -5.25
N ARG A 30 17.02 1.36 -5.89
CA ARG A 30 17.84 2.47 -5.40
C ARG A 30 17.10 3.79 -5.40
N LEU A 31 16.43 4.12 -6.51
CA LEU A 31 15.71 5.38 -6.66
C LEU A 31 14.53 5.45 -5.68
N PHE A 32 13.74 4.39 -5.59
CA PHE A 32 12.60 4.31 -4.68
C PHE A 32 13.06 4.50 -3.23
N LYS A 33 14.08 3.77 -2.78
CA LYS A 33 14.60 3.91 -1.41
C LYS A 33 15.15 5.31 -1.15
N ALA A 34 15.82 5.95 -2.12
CA ALA A 34 16.34 7.30 -1.97
C ALA A 34 15.23 8.36 -1.83
N ILE A 35 14.09 8.18 -2.52
CA ILE A 35 12.97 9.14 -2.48
C ILE A 35 12.05 8.88 -1.28
N ILE A 36 11.72 7.61 -1.01
CA ILE A 36 10.71 7.23 0.00
C ILE A 36 11.33 7.00 1.38
N GLY A 37 12.63 6.73 1.45
CA GLY A 37 13.34 6.47 2.70
C GLY A 37 13.24 5.01 3.18
N GLU A 38 12.46 4.16 2.52
CA GLU A 38 12.30 2.75 2.84
C GLU A 38 12.33 1.85 1.58
N PRO A 39 12.69 0.57 1.70
CA PRO A 39 12.55 -0.41 0.62
C PRO A 39 11.09 -0.56 0.14
N LEU A 40 10.91 -0.90 -1.15
CA LEU A 40 9.59 -1.08 -1.77
C LEU A 40 8.69 -2.03 -0.98
N ASN A 41 9.21 -3.19 -0.59
CA ASN A 41 8.46 -4.22 0.15
C ASN A 41 8.02 -3.74 1.54
N ALA A 42 8.86 -2.97 2.25
CA ALA A 42 8.49 -2.36 3.53
C ALA A 42 7.33 -1.38 3.35
N SER A 43 7.40 -0.55 2.30
CA SER A 43 6.35 0.42 1.98
C SER A 43 5.01 -0.25 1.65
N ILE A 44 5.03 -1.32 0.85
CA ILE A 44 3.83 -2.09 0.51
C ILE A 44 3.19 -2.70 1.75
N SER A 45 3.99 -3.35 2.61
CA SER A 45 3.49 -3.95 3.85
C SER A 45 2.87 -2.92 4.77
N ARG A 46 3.52 -1.76 4.96
CA ARG A 46 2.99 -0.66 5.75
C ARG A 46 1.65 -0.16 5.19
N LYS A 47 1.58 0.12 3.89
CA LYS A 47 0.35 0.59 3.23
C LYS A 47 -0.81 -0.43 3.32
N ARG A 48 -0.51 -1.74 3.25
CA ARG A 48 -1.52 -2.80 3.45
C ARG A 48 -2.08 -2.78 4.88
N ILE A 49 -1.20 -2.65 5.88
CA ILE A 49 -1.62 -2.55 7.29
C ILE A 49 -2.48 -1.30 7.51
N GLU A 50 -2.05 -0.15 7.00
CA GLU A 50 -2.81 1.11 7.06
C GLU A 50 -4.21 0.96 6.43
N LYS A 51 -4.30 0.31 5.27
CA LYS A 51 -5.57 0.03 4.59
C LYS A 51 -6.50 -0.84 5.44
N ILE A 52 -5.98 -1.95 5.98
CA ILE A 52 -6.76 -2.88 6.82
C ILE A 52 -7.22 -2.19 8.10
N ALA A 53 -6.32 -1.46 8.79
CA ALA A 53 -6.66 -0.70 9.98
C ALA A 53 -7.78 0.33 9.70
N SER A 54 -7.66 1.05 8.58
CA SER A 54 -8.69 2.01 8.14
C SER A 54 -10.03 1.34 7.84
N GLN A 55 -10.01 0.15 7.23
CA GLN A 55 -11.23 -0.63 6.99
C GLN A 55 -11.87 -1.08 8.30
N LEU A 56 -11.10 -1.65 9.23
CA LEU A 56 -11.59 -2.10 10.54
C LEU A 56 -12.20 -0.96 11.35
N MET A 57 -11.55 0.21 11.37
CA MET A 57 -12.09 1.41 12.05
C MET A 57 -13.44 1.84 11.47
N ARG A 58 -13.61 1.80 10.15
CA ARG A 58 -14.89 2.11 9.50
C ARG A 58 -15.98 1.09 9.83
N TYR A 59 -15.65 -0.20 9.82
CA TYR A 59 -16.60 -1.24 10.21
C TYR A 59 -17.05 -1.09 11.66
N ASN A 60 -16.11 -0.87 12.58
CA ASN A 60 -16.42 -0.64 13.99
C ASN A 60 -17.33 0.59 14.19
N TYR A 61 -17.05 1.69 13.49
CA TYR A 61 -17.89 2.88 13.54
C TYR A 61 -19.31 2.62 13.02
N SER A 62 -19.45 1.87 11.91
CA SER A 62 -20.75 1.48 11.36
C SER A 62 -21.59 0.65 12.35
N ILE A 63 -20.96 -0.28 13.07
CA ILE A 63 -21.64 -1.11 14.08
C ILE A 63 -22.11 -0.25 15.26
N ILE A 64 -21.27 0.68 15.73
CA ILE A 64 -21.63 1.59 16.83
C ILE A 64 -22.81 2.48 16.45
N LEU A 65 -22.80 3.05 15.24
CA LEU A 65 -23.91 3.87 14.76
C LEU A 65 -25.21 3.06 14.68
N GLN A 66 -25.19 1.84 14.14
CA GLN A 66 -26.40 1.00 14.10
C GLN A 66 -26.97 0.68 15.49
N LYS A 67 -26.12 0.57 16.51
CA LYS A 67 -26.54 0.26 17.90
C LYS A 67 -27.21 1.44 18.62
N HIS A 68 -27.04 2.67 18.15
CA HIS A 68 -27.61 3.87 18.77
C HIS A 68 -28.88 4.40 18.08
N ILE A 69 -29.29 3.81 16.96
CA ILE A 69 -30.48 4.21 16.18
C ILE A 69 -31.60 3.16 16.33
N GLY A 70 -31.46 2.19 17.24
CA GLY A 70 -32.42 1.13 17.53
C GLY A 70 -32.98 1.20 18.94
#